data_AF-X1CLH3-F1
#
_entry.id   AF-X1CLH3-F1
#
_cell.length_a   1.000
_cell.length_b   1.000
_cell.length_c   1.000
_cell.angle_alpha   90.00
_cell.angle_beta   90.00
_cell.angle_gamma   90.00
#
_symmetry.space_group_name_H-M   'P 1'
#
loop_
_entity.id
_entity.type
_entity.pdbx_description
1 polymer ?
#
loop_
_entity_poly.entity_id
_entity_poly.type
_entity_poly.pdbx_seq_one_letter_code
_entity_poly.pdbx_strand_id
1 'polypeptide(L)'
;NKSTIHVGFGDLPNATLKYLTDKKHLGMYSHYITDNIIPLIENGILTGRKKNFHPEKIITSFALGTRKLYDFVNNNPYIEFYPSDYVCNPRNIGMNKKMISINSARQIDLTGQVNAATEGYQFYSGL
;
A
#
# COMPACT_ATOMS: atom_id res chain seq x y z
N ASN A 1 -0.55 -5.29 -14.18
CA ASN A 1 -0.85 -6.74 -14.04
C ASN A 1 0.28 -7.45 -13.33
N LYS A 2 -0.02 -8.34 -12.39
CA LYS A 2 0.96 -9.13 -11.61
C LYS A 2 1.97 -8.30 -10.81
N SER A 3 1.64 -7.05 -10.49
CA SER A 3 2.50 -6.16 -9.71
C SER A 3 2.19 -6.31 -8.21
N THR A 4 3.19 -6.05 -7.38
CA THR A 4 3.00 -5.89 -5.93
C THR A 4 2.93 -4.40 -5.64
N ILE A 5 1.85 -3.93 -5.02
CA ILE A 5 1.62 -2.50 -4.83
C ILE A 5 1.80 -2.08 -3.37
N HIS A 6 2.41 -0.90 -3.19
CA HIS A 6 2.41 -0.10 -1.98
C HIS A 6 1.66 1.20 -2.28
N VAL A 7 0.77 1.60 -1.36
CA VAL A 7 0.06 2.88 -1.45
C VAL A 7 0.36 3.67 -0.19
N GLY A 8 1.04 4.79 -0.35
CA GLY A 8 1.44 5.68 0.71
C GLY A 8 0.29 6.51 1.26
N PHE A 9 0.62 7.26 2.32
CA PHE A 9 -0.37 8.01 3.09
C PHE A 9 -1.10 9.07 2.24
N GLY A 10 -2.40 9.24 2.50
CA GLY A 10 -3.23 10.29 1.93
C GLY A 10 -4.32 9.82 0.96
N ASP A 11 -5.31 10.70 0.75
CA ASP A 11 -6.51 10.38 -0.04
C ASP A 11 -6.22 10.17 -1.52
N LEU A 12 -5.30 10.95 -2.09
CA LEU A 12 -4.99 10.86 -3.52
C LEU A 12 -4.35 9.51 -3.89
N PRO A 13 -3.27 9.04 -3.22
CA PRO A 13 -2.76 7.68 -3.45
C PRO A 13 -3.85 6.61 -3.27
N ASN A 14 -4.69 6.71 -2.25
CA ASN A 14 -5.76 5.75 -2.01
C ASN A 14 -6.83 5.75 -3.10
N ALA A 15 -7.19 6.92 -3.64
CA ALA A 15 -8.15 7.04 -4.73
C ALA A 15 -7.69 6.31 -5.99
N THR A 16 -6.37 6.17 -6.22
CA THR A 16 -5.84 5.44 -7.37
C THR A 16 -6.28 3.98 -7.41
N LEU A 17 -6.53 3.35 -6.25
CA LEU A 17 -6.97 1.95 -6.16
C LEU A 17 -8.28 1.70 -6.92
N LYS A 18 -9.19 2.69 -6.94
CA LYS A 18 -10.48 2.61 -7.65
C LYS A 18 -10.32 2.48 -9.17
N TYR A 19 -9.17 2.88 -9.70
CA TYR A 19 -8.86 2.84 -11.13
C TYR A 19 -8.02 1.62 -11.54
N LEU A 20 -7.80 0.67 -10.62
CA LEU A 20 -7.07 -0.57 -10.91
C LEU A 20 -8.00 -1.73 -11.33
N THR A 21 -9.25 -1.45 -11.67
CA THR A 21 -10.29 -2.46 -11.95
C THR A 21 -10.03 -3.30 -13.19
N ASP A 22 -9.28 -2.78 -14.16
CA ASP A 22 -8.86 -3.49 -15.37
C ASP A 22 -7.61 -4.36 -15.16
N LYS A 23 -6.97 -4.27 -13.98
CA LYS A 23 -5.76 -5.02 -13.65
C LYS A 23 -6.08 -6.42 -13.16
N LYS A 24 -5.11 -7.33 -13.30
CA LYS A 24 -5.22 -8.73 -12.90
C LYS A 24 -4.05 -9.16 -12.04
N HIS A 25 -4.39 -9.91 -10.99
CA HIS A 25 -3.47 -10.61 -10.07
C HIS A 25 -2.48 -9.68 -9.38
N LEU A 26 -2.97 -8.55 -8.90
CA LEU A 26 -2.18 -7.68 -8.05
C LEU A 26 -1.87 -8.40 -6.73
N GLY A 27 -0.74 -8.06 -6.14
CA GLY A 27 -0.42 -8.32 -4.74
C GLY A 27 -0.26 -7.00 -4.00
N MET A 28 -0.28 -7.03 -2.67
CA MET A 28 -0.07 -5.85 -1.84
C MET A 28 0.97 -6.12 -0.76
N TYR A 29 1.85 -5.14 -0.58
CA TYR A 29 2.87 -5.08 0.46
C TYR A 29 2.98 -3.60 0.81
N SER A 30 2.27 -3.16 1.83
CA SER A 30 2.05 -1.73 2.11
C SER A 30 2.22 -1.46 3.59
N HIS A 31 2.68 -0.28 4.01
CA HIS A 31 2.77 0.04 5.44
C HIS A 31 1.38 0.00 6.11
N TYR A 32 0.37 0.45 5.37
CA TYR A 32 -1.02 0.41 5.81
C TYR A 32 -1.99 0.10 4.67
N ILE A 33 -3.22 -0.24 5.07
CA ILE A 33 -4.36 -0.51 4.18
C ILE A 33 -5.60 0.31 4.58
N THR A 34 -6.48 0.54 3.61
CA THR A 34 -7.75 1.27 3.77
C THR A 34 -8.91 0.47 3.18
N ASP A 35 -10.16 0.93 3.39
CA ASP A 35 -11.38 0.31 2.84
C ASP A 35 -11.32 0.09 1.32
N ASN A 36 -10.53 0.88 0.60
CA ASN A 36 -10.41 0.82 -0.86
C ASN A 36 -9.81 -0.50 -1.38
N ILE A 37 -9.19 -1.31 -0.52
CA ILE A 37 -8.69 -2.64 -0.93
C ILE A 37 -9.83 -3.66 -1.07
N ILE A 38 -10.94 -3.50 -0.33
CA ILE A 38 -11.99 -4.52 -0.21
C ILE A 38 -12.61 -4.83 -1.58
N PRO A 39 -13.05 -3.85 -2.38
CA PRO A 39 -13.62 -4.14 -3.68
C PRO A 39 -12.61 -4.78 -4.65
N LEU A 40 -11.31 -4.50 -4.50
CA LEU A 40 -10.28 -5.13 -5.34
C LEU A 40 -10.08 -6.60 -4.98
N ILE A 41 -10.22 -6.96 -3.71
CA ILE A 41 -10.13 -8.35 -3.25
C ILE A 41 -11.37 -9.12 -3.69
N GLU A 42 -12.56 -8.58 -3.40
CA GLU A 42 -13.85 -9.19 -3.74
C GLU A 42 -14.00 -9.45 -5.25
N ASN A 43 -13.50 -8.55 -6.09
CA ASN A 43 -13.52 -8.69 -7.55
C ASN A 43 -12.35 -9.55 -8.11
N GLY A 44 -11.53 -10.17 -7.25
CA GLY A 44 -10.42 -11.04 -7.69
C GLY A 44 -9.29 -10.30 -8.42
N ILE A 45 -9.19 -8.98 -8.25
CA ILE A 45 -8.12 -8.15 -8.81
C ILE A 45 -6.88 -8.23 -7.92
N LEU A 46 -7.07 -8.04 -6.62
CA LEU A 46 -6.04 -8.10 -5.59
C LEU A 46 -6.01 -9.51 -4.98
N THR A 47 -5.18 -10.39 -5.55
CA THR A 47 -5.15 -11.84 -5.25
C THR A 47 -3.88 -12.33 -4.56
N GLY A 48 -2.78 -11.57 -4.57
CA GLY A 48 -1.50 -11.96 -3.95
C GLY A 48 -0.81 -13.19 -4.60
N ARG A 49 -1.52 -13.99 -5.40
CA ARG A 49 -1.08 -15.28 -5.97
C ARG A 49 0.11 -15.23 -6.93
N LYS A 50 0.55 -14.03 -7.32
CA LYS A 50 1.71 -13.81 -8.19
C LYS A 50 2.86 -13.09 -7.48
N LYS A 51 2.73 -12.83 -6.18
CA LYS A 51 3.86 -12.39 -5.34
C LYS A 51 4.85 -13.54 -5.21
N ASN A 52 6.14 -13.22 -5.28
CA ASN A 52 7.23 -14.16 -5.02
C ASN A 52 7.63 -14.19 -3.53
N PHE A 53 7.28 -13.13 -2.79
CA PHE A 53 7.52 -12.98 -1.37
C PHE A 53 6.15 -12.80 -0.69
N HIS A 54 5.82 -13.63 0.29
CA HIS A 54 4.47 -13.72 0.88
C HIS A 54 3.37 -13.96 -0.19
N PRO A 55 3.41 -15.11 -0.90
CA PRO A 55 2.41 -15.44 -1.91
C PRO A 55 1.02 -15.54 -1.27
N GLU A 56 0.00 -15.08 -1.99
CA GLU A 56 -1.41 -15.15 -1.55
C GLU A 56 -1.74 -14.37 -0.28
N LYS A 57 -0.82 -13.52 0.20
CA LYS A 57 -1.02 -12.66 1.37
C LYS A 57 -0.93 -11.18 1.03
N ILE A 58 -1.77 -10.40 1.68
CA ILE A 58 -1.59 -8.95 1.82
C ILE A 58 -0.78 -8.72 3.09
N ILE A 59 0.36 -8.04 2.94
CA ILE A 59 1.25 -7.71 4.06
C ILE A 59 1.05 -6.25 4.42
N THR A 60 0.79 -5.98 5.70
CA THR A 60 0.59 -4.63 6.24
C THR A 60 1.10 -4.51 7.68
N SER A 61 1.27 -3.29 8.20
CA SER A 61 1.54 -3.07 9.63
C SER A 61 0.33 -2.57 10.39
N PHE A 62 -0.55 -1.82 9.74
CA PHE A 62 -1.80 -1.38 10.34
C PHE A 62 -2.91 -1.18 9.30
N ALA A 63 -4.13 -0.98 9.78
CA ALA A 63 -5.31 -0.72 8.97
C ALA A 63 -5.93 0.59 9.45
N LEU A 64 -6.31 1.47 8.51
CA LEU A 64 -6.95 2.74 8.81
C LEU A 64 -8.17 2.89 7.90
N GLY A 65 -9.35 2.92 8.51
CA GLY A 65 -10.57 2.92 7.73
C GLY A 65 -11.83 2.91 8.57
N THR A 66 -12.94 2.53 7.93
CA THR A 66 -14.22 2.40 8.61
C THR A 66 -14.35 1.06 9.33
N ARG A 67 -15.45 0.89 10.06
CA ARG A 67 -15.81 -0.40 10.68
C ARG A 67 -15.80 -1.55 9.67
N LYS A 68 -16.18 -1.30 8.41
CA LYS A 68 -16.17 -2.29 7.33
C LYS A 68 -14.78 -2.91 7.14
N LEU A 69 -13.73 -2.09 7.16
CA LEU A 69 -12.36 -2.59 7.05
C LEU A 69 -11.99 -3.46 8.25
N TYR A 70 -12.32 -3.03 9.46
CA TYR A 70 -12.00 -3.80 10.67
C TYR A 70 -12.73 -5.15 10.72
N ASP A 71 -13.99 -5.19 10.33
CA ASP A 71 -14.74 -6.44 10.23
C ASP A 71 -14.19 -7.33 9.09
N PHE A 72 -13.72 -6.73 7.99
CA PHE A 72 -13.12 -7.47 6.87
C PHE A 72 -11.75 -8.11 7.21
N VAL A 73 -10.93 -7.45 8.02
CA VAL A 73 -9.61 -7.98 8.44
C VAL A 73 -9.74 -8.99 9.59
N ASN A 74 -10.82 -8.94 10.35
CA ASN A 74 -11.02 -9.80 11.52
C ASN A 74 -10.98 -11.28 11.14
N ASN A 75 -10.01 -12.02 11.70
CA ASN A 75 -9.76 -13.44 11.40
C ASN A 75 -9.62 -13.77 9.91
N ASN A 76 -9.19 -12.81 9.09
CA ASN A 76 -9.01 -13.03 7.66
C ASN A 76 -7.59 -13.55 7.36
N PRO A 77 -7.40 -14.84 7.04
CA PRO A 77 -6.06 -15.41 6.83
C PRO A 77 -5.35 -14.86 5.60
N TYR A 78 -6.05 -14.09 4.77
CA TYR A 78 -5.50 -13.44 3.58
C TYR A 78 -4.70 -12.16 3.89
N ILE A 79 -4.85 -11.61 5.11
CA ILE A 79 -4.19 -10.38 5.55
C ILE A 79 -3.32 -10.71 6.75
N GLU A 80 -2.03 -10.39 6.66
CA GLU A 80 -1.08 -10.59 7.73
C GLU A 80 -0.49 -9.26 8.19
N PHE A 81 -0.53 -9.04 9.50
CA PHE A 81 0.02 -7.86 10.15
C PHE A 81 1.43 -8.18 10.67
N TYR A 82 2.41 -7.38 10.24
CA TYR A 82 3.81 -7.46 10.67
C TYR A 82 4.25 -6.10 11.23
N PRO A 83 5.22 -6.06 12.16
CA PRO A 83 5.69 -4.81 12.73
C PRO A 83 6.31 -3.89 11.65
N SER A 84 6.28 -2.58 11.88
CA SER A 84 6.70 -1.57 10.90
C SER A 84 8.17 -1.74 10.48
N ASP A 85 9.05 -2.18 11.38
CA ASP A 85 10.46 -2.47 11.08
C ASP A 85 10.64 -3.61 10.08
N TYR A 86 9.68 -4.53 10.00
CA TYR A 86 9.64 -5.59 8.99
C TYR A 86 9.09 -5.08 7.66
N VAL A 87 7.92 -4.43 7.68
CA VAL A 87 7.20 -4.00 6.46
C VAL A 87 7.90 -2.82 5.78
N CYS A 88 8.49 -1.92 6.55
CA CYS A 88 9.22 -0.78 6.00
C CYS A 88 10.72 -1.08 5.76
N ASN A 89 11.17 -2.33 5.98
CA ASN A 89 12.55 -2.71 5.72
C ASN A 89 12.85 -2.68 4.20
N PRO A 90 13.80 -1.87 3.72
CA PRO A 90 14.13 -1.79 2.30
C PRO A 90 14.55 -3.14 1.69
N ARG A 91 15.17 -4.03 2.47
CA ARG A 91 15.53 -5.38 2.00
C ARG A 91 14.27 -6.21 1.71
N ASN A 92 13.30 -6.19 2.61
CA ASN A 92 12.05 -6.92 2.46
C ASN A 92 11.20 -6.34 1.32
N ILE A 93 11.13 -5.01 1.22
CA ILE A 93 10.47 -4.33 0.10
C ILE A 93 11.10 -4.76 -1.23
N GLY A 94 12.44 -4.72 -1.32
CA GLY A 94 13.21 -5.08 -2.51
C GLY A 94 13.08 -6.55 -2.94
N MET A 95 12.64 -7.45 -2.05
CA MET A 95 12.35 -8.84 -2.40
C MET A 95 11.08 -9.00 -3.24
N ASN A 96 10.17 -8.02 -3.26
CA ASN A 96 8.92 -8.11 -4.01
C ASN A 96 9.14 -7.88 -5.52
N LYS A 97 8.76 -8.87 -6.32
CA LYS A 97 8.80 -8.79 -7.79
C LYS A 97 7.74 -7.78 -8.28
N LYS A 98 8.16 -6.93 -9.23
CA LYS A 98 7.32 -5.85 -9.81
C LYS A 98 6.68 -4.97 -8.71
N MET A 99 7.51 -4.58 -7.73
CA MET A 99 7.11 -3.64 -6.70
C MET A 99 6.79 -2.28 -7.32
N ILE A 100 5.62 -1.73 -7.02
CA ILE A 100 5.17 -0.40 -7.45
C ILE A 100 4.77 0.36 -6.19
N SER A 101 5.37 1.53 -5.97
CA SER A 101 5.06 2.40 -4.85
C SER A 101 4.41 3.68 -5.34
N ILE A 102 3.23 4.01 -4.80
CA ILE A 102 2.47 5.21 -5.13
C ILE A 102 2.45 6.07 -3.88
N ASN A 103 3.07 7.25 -3.91
CA ASN A 103 3.10 8.20 -2.80
C ASN A 103 2.68 9.59 -3.27
N SER A 104 2.30 10.43 -2.32
CA SER A 104 2.06 11.85 -2.56
C SER A 104 3.32 12.66 -2.24
N ALA A 105 3.47 13.80 -2.92
CA ALA A 105 4.49 14.79 -2.68
C ALA A 105 3.80 16.16 -2.58
N ARG A 106 4.34 17.06 -1.74
CA ARG A 106 3.83 18.44 -1.65
C ARG A 106 4.55 19.35 -2.63
N GLN A 107 5.88 19.23 -2.73
CA GLN A 107 6.71 20.04 -3.61
C GLN A 107 7.77 19.17 -4.26
N ILE A 108 8.05 19.46 -5.53
CA ILE A 108 9.12 18.84 -6.30
C ILE A 108 9.85 19.98 -7.02
N ASP A 109 11.17 20.05 -6.85
CA ASP A 109 11.98 21.04 -7.56
C ASP A 109 12.43 20.54 -8.94
N LEU A 110 13.05 21.42 -9.73
CA LEU A 110 13.52 21.07 -11.08
C LEU A 110 14.68 20.06 -11.09
N THR A 111 15.32 19.82 -9.94
CA THR A 111 16.38 18.80 -9.79
C THR A 111 15.80 17.43 -9.44
N GLY A 112 14.50 17.35 -9.14
CA GLY A 112 13.81 16.13 -8.75
C GLY A 112 13.84 15.84 -7.25
N GLN A 113 14.26 16.80 -6.41
CA GLN A 113 14.12 16.66 -4.96
C GLN A 113 12.66 16.74 -4.57
N VAL A 114 12.25 15.89 -3.63
CA VAL A 114 10.87 15.76 -3.19
C VAL A 114 10.73 16.17 -1.72
N ASN A 115 9.88 17.15 -1.44
CA ASN A 115 9.45 17.50 -0.10
C ASN A 115 8.02 16.98 0.14
N ALA A 116 7.85 16.16 1.17
CA ALA A 116 6.57 15.63 1.61
C ALA A 116 6.23 15.97 3.08
N ALA A 117 7.16 16.55 3.84
CA ALA A 117 7.08 16.65 5.30
C ALA A 117 6.90 18.08 5.83
N THR A 118 7.32 19.09 5.08
CA THR A 118 7.31 20.49 5.55
C THR A 118 6.60 21.44 4.60
N GLU A 119 6.17 22.56 5.14
CA GLU A 119 5.76 23.74 4.40
C GLU A 119 6.67 24.90 4.80
N GLY A 120 7.63 25.22 3.92
CA GLY A 120 8.78 26.05 4.31
C GLY A 120 9.53 25.42 5.48
N TYR A 121 9.55 26.12 6.62
CA TYR A 121 10.21 25.69 7.86
C TYR A 121 9.28 24.99 8.87
N GLN A 122 7.99 24.85 8.55
CA GLN A 122 7.01 24.24 9.46
C GLN A 122 6.84 22.75 9.14
N PHE A 123 6.88 21.90 10.18
CA PHE A 123 6.57 20.49 10.03
C PHE A 123 5.07 20.29 9.86
N TYR A 124 4.70 19.61 8.78
CA TYR A 124 3.34 19.18 8.49
C TYR A 124 3.16 17.68 8.81
N SER A 125 4.18 16.86 8.52
CA SER A 125 4.22 15.43 8.78
C SER A 125 5.67 14.96 9.03
N GLY A 126 5.86 13.65 9.18
CA GLY A 126 7.17 13.02 9.42
C GLY A 126 7.42 11.80 8.52
N LEU A 127 8.69 11.36 8.50
CA LEU A 127 9.16 10.13 7.86
C LEU A 127 8.90 8.90 8.73
#